data_AF-A0A9D1E3B8-F1
#
_entry.id   AF-A0A9D1E3B8-F1
#
_cell.length_a   1.000
_cell.length_b   1.000
_cell.length_c   1.000
_cell.angle_alpha   90.00
_cell.angle_beta   90.00
_cell.angle_gamma   90.00
#
_symmetry.space_group_name_H-M   'P 1'
#
loop_
_entity.id
_entity.type
_entity.pdbx_description
1 polymer ?
#
loop_
_entity_poly.entity_id
_entity_poly.type
_entity_poly.pdbx_seq_one_letter_code
_entity_poly.pdbx_strand_id
1 'polypeptide(L)'
;VLMQNLKTHQQAVASASVADNAVHARGVWHRPNVSGKETTLQGLCEVLDTFADAGINMVFLETFYHGMTVFKTNRVQYYKGFEQFQYGDYPDYLTAFASEAEKRGIEVHAWVQDFYIGVSDENNFVKYYPDWLLTAQNGGYRQTEGKESGGYIFLDPANAEVRQFLVDFYDELLTKVPQVKGLNLDYIRYPVSSVGDDTGFTATAMQQFSSRYGLNLPQNCTINQFISLLNSNNLQNDWTKFRAEIVTGFVQQVFDMVNEKHPTAMLSTAIFPDFQVTYNTKKQDISTWLENDFIDIVTPMVYYYEASQVQSAVSDMMEKCKNCFCYTGLYATYHNQSQEELLAQINASDVAGADGFVLFDSAKTFFQNDYSDVLQSNFGSVHSTLPHCVTDFTVKTVLTELTQRFSALAEEGKENADKVKLFQKEAEAICGGQSADEIKGALNRLVEYNLTQYVSANNAQAALQILRPLQRCVEVRCGRDAVKGVETFYTSTSDDGNETPPSGGNSQTPPDNPPSDDGNDILPLVGIALCILFVGVAAGFVLAKALKKKR
;
A
#
# COMPACT_ATOMS: atom_id res chain seq x y z
N VAL A 1 -31.58 11.74 -25.58
CA VAL A 1 -31.56 10.29 -25.94
C VAL A 1 -30.14 9.82 -26.27
N LEU A 2 -29.44 10.35 -27.28
CA LEU A 2 -28.05 9.94 -27.57
C LEU A 2 -27.06 10.21 -26.40
N MET A 3 -27.13 11.37 -25.74
CA MET A 3 -26.32 11.66 -24.53
C MET A 3 -26.77 10.88 -23.29
N GLN A 4 -28.03 10.46 -23.23
CA GLN A 4 -28.53 9.61 -22.15
C GLN A 4 -27.97 8.19 -22.33
N ASN A 5 -28.01 7.66 -23.56
CA ASN A 5 -27.46 6.34 -23.90
C ASN A 5 -25.94 6.27 -23.78
N LEU A 6 -25.21 7.38 -23.99
CA LEU A 6 -23.77 7.48 -23.72
C LEU A 6 -23.45 7.45 -22.22
N LYS A 7 -24.25 8.12 -21.39
CA LYS A 7 -24.13 8.02 -19.93
C LYS A 7 -24.49 6.63 -19.41
N THR A 8 -25.53 5.99 -19.96
CA THR A 8 -25.92 4.63 -19.58
C THR A 8 -24.94 3.58 -20.09
N HIS A 9 -24.28 3.77 -21.24
CA HIS A 9 -23.18 2.89 -21.69
C HIS A 9 -21.89 3.13 -20.92
N GLN A 10 -21.55 4.37 -20.55
CA GLN A 10 -20.41 4.60 -19.64
C GLN A 10 -20.67 4.06 -18.23
N GLN A 11 -21.91 4.12 -17.72
CA GLN A 11 -22.28 3.51 -16.45
C GLN A 11 -22.37 1.98 -16.51
N ALA A 12 -22.79 1.38 -17.63
CA ALA A 12 -22.82 -0.08 -17.80
C ALA A 12 -21.44 -0.69 -18.08
N VAL A 13 -20.51 0.09 -18.65
CA VAL A 13 -19.10 -0.28 -18.78
C VAL A 13 -18.35 -0.03 -17.47
N ALA A 14 -18.72 1.02 -16.70
CA ALA A 14 -18.16 1.28 -15.37
C ALA A 14 -18.66 0.31 -14.29
N SER A 15 -19.90 -0.20 -14.38
CA SER A 15 -20.41 -1.22 -13.46
C SER A 15 -19.82 -2.61 -13.73
N ALA A 16 -19.22 -2.82 -14.91
CA ALA A 16 -18.53 -4.06 -15.28
C ALA A 16 -17.00 -3.96 -15.12
N SER A 17 -16.42 -2.78 -14.91
CA SER A 17 -14.95 -2.62 -14.87
C SER A 17 -14.34 -2.72 -13.47
N VAL A 18 -15.11 -2.43 -12.42
CA VAL A 18 -14.61 -2.41 -11.04
C VAL A 18 -14.89 -3.74 -10.31
N ALA A 19 -15.99 -4.42 -10.66
CA ALA A 19 -16.42 -5.66 -10.03
C ALA A 19 -15.83 -6.94 -10.66
N ASP A 20 -15.37 -6.93 -11.92
CA ASP A 20 -14.98 -8.16 -12.65
C ASP A 20 -13.46 -8.48 -12.62
N ASN A 21 -12.65 -7.76 -11.85
CA ASN A 21 -11.21 -8.03 -11.81
C ASN A 21 -10.90 -9.23 -10.90
N ALA A 22 -10.88 -10.41 -11.51
CA ALA A 22 -10.45 -11.68 -10.88
C ALA A 22 -9.03 -11.62 -10.31
N VAL A 23 -8.21 -10.65 -10.76
CA VAL A 23 -6.88 -10.36 -10.23
C VAL A 23 -6.77 -8.88 -9.90
N HIS A 24 -6.75 -8.54 -8.62
CA HIS A 24 -6.69 -7.15 -8.13
C HIS A 24 -6.31 -7.08 -6.65
N ALA A 25 -5.38 -6.20 -6.29
CA ALA A 25 -5.11 -5.94 -4.89
C ALA A 25 -6.14 -4.96 -4.31
N ARG A 26 -6.80 -5.37 -3.23
CA ARG A 26 -7.78 -4.58 -2.48
C ARG A 26 -7.29 -4.51 -1.04
N GLY A 27 -6.41 -3.54 -0.81
CA GLY A 27 -5.67 -3.40 0.43
C GLY A 27 -6.23 -2.35 1.38
N VAL A 28 -5.84 -2.45 2.65
CA VAL A 28 -6.01 -1.38 3.64
C VAL A 28 -4.81 -1.31 4.57
N TRP A 29 -4.36 -0.10 4.92
CA TRP A 29 -3.50 0.09 6.08
C TRP A 29 -4.34 0.11 7.36
N HIS A 30 -4.04 -0.82 8.25
CA HIS A 30 -4.76 -0.99 9.51
C HIS A 30 -3.85 -0.66 10.69
N ARG A 31 -4.31 0.25 11.55
CA ARG A 31 -3.67 0.48 12.84
C ARG A 31 -4.31 -0.40 13.91
N PRO A 32 -3.53 -1.08 14.75
CA PRO A 32 -4.06 -1.97 15.77
C PRO A 32 -5.10 -1.31 16.69
N ASN A 33 -6.22 -2.01 16.90
CA ASN A 33 -7.29 -1.64 17.84
C ASN A 33 -7.98 -0.29 17.56
N VAL A 34 -7.93 0.24 16.33
CA VAL A 34 -8.67 1.46 15.98
C VAL A 34 -10.19 1.27 16.00
N SER A 35 -10.66 0.03 15.89
CA SER A 35 -12.07 -0.32 16.08
C SER A 35 -12.52 -0.25 17.55
N GLY A 36 -11.55 -0.31 18.48
CA GLY A 36 -11.80 -0.53 19.92
C GLY A 36 -12.23 -1.95 20.30
N LYS A 37 -12.42 -2.84 19.32
CA LYS A 37 -12.91 -4.21 19.52
C LYS A 37 -11.80 -5.24 19.62
N GLU A 38 -10.65 -4.97 19.02
CA GLU A 38 -9.54 -5.92 18.89
C GLU A 38 -8.74 -6.10 20.19
N THR A 39 -9.35 -5.82 21.34
CA THR A 39 -8.83 -6.12 22.68
C THR A 39 -9.01 -7.59 23.07
N THR A 40 -9.75 -8.35 22.24
CA THR A 40 -10.02 -9.78 22.38
C THR A 40 -9.89 -10.48 21.03
N LEU A 41 -9.69 -11.81 21.02
CA LEU A 41 -9.68 -12.60 19.79
C LEU A 41 -10.99 -12.48 18.99
N GLN A 42 -12.15 -12.53 19.67
CA GLN A 42 -13.45 -12.42 19.01
C GLN A 42 -13.61 -11.06 18.31
N GLY A 43 -13.33 -9.96 19.01
CA GLY A 43 -13.46 -8.63 18.41
C GLY A 43 -12.46 -8.36 17.30
N LEU A 44 -11.29 -9.00 17.34
CA LEU A 44 -10.34 -9.03 16.23
C LEU A 44 -10.91 -9.77 15.02
N CYS A 45 -11.51 -10.95 15.22
CA CYS A 45 -12.17 -11.69 14.14
C CYS A 45 -13.32 -10.87 13.51
N GLU A 46 -14.12 -10.16 14.31
CA GLU A 46 -15.18 -9.27 13.79
C GLU A 46 -14.63 -8.16 12.88
N VAL A 47 -13.44 -7.63 13.19
CA VAL A 47 -12.76 -6.64 12.34
C VAL A 47 -12.31 -7.27 11.02
N LEU A 48 -11.73 -8.47 11.06
CA LEU A 48 -11.33 -9.19 9.85
C LEU A 48 -12.53 -9.61 9.00
N ASP A 49 -13.65 -9.99 9.62
CA ASP A 49 -14.91 -10.28 8.93
C ASP A 49 -15.41 -9.03 8.19
N THR A 50 -15.31 -7.86 8.82
CA THR A 50 -15.66 -6.57 8.18
C THR A 50 -14.79 -6.31 6.93
N PHE A 51 -13.50 -6.62 6.98
CA PHE A 51 -12.60 -6.47 5.84
C PHE A 51 -12.95 -7.48 4.72
N ALA A 52 -13.16 -8.75 5.08
CA ALA A 52 -13.54 -9.78 4.13
C ALA A 52 -14.88 -9.47 3.43
N ASP A 53 -15.89 -9.04 4.18
CA ASP A 53 -17.21 -8.64 3.66
C ASP A 53 -17.12 -7.46 2.68
N ALA A 54 -16.14 -6.58 2.87
CA ALA A 54 -15.86 -5.46 1.96
C ALA A 54 -15.00 -5.86 0.75
N GLY A 55 -14.58 -7.12 0.64
CA GLY A 55 -13.74 -7.64 -0.44
C GLY A 55 -12.26 -7.28 -0.31
N ILE A 56 -11.78 -6.89 0.88
CA ILE A 56 -10.35 -6.68 1.15
C ILE A 56 -9.64 -8.03 1.17
N ASN A 57 -8.54 -8.13 0.43
CA ASN A 57 -7.70 -9.34 0.35
C ASN A 57 -6.27 -9.12 0.86
N MET A 58 -5.94 -7.90 1.30
CA MET A 58 -4.64 -7.56 1.88
C MET A 58 -4.74 -6.52 2.99
N VAL A 59 -3.95 -6.69 4.04
CA VAL A 59 -3.80 -5.72 5.13
C VAL A 59 -2.34 -5.40 5.36
N PHE A 60 -2.02 -4.11 5.34
CA PHE A 60 -0.76 -3.58 5.87
C PHE A 60 -0.98 -3.23 7.35
N LEU A 61 -0.59 -4.13 8.25
CA LEU A 61 -0.87 -4.01 9.68
C LEU A 61 0.26 -3.25 10.38
N GLU A 62 -0.05 -2.12 11.02
CA GLU A 62 0.95 -1.31 11.73
C GLU A 62 1.58 -2.12 12.87
N THR A 63 2.82 -2.57 12.65
CA THR A 63 3.46 -3.61 13.45
C THR A 63 4.63 -3.09 14.27
N PHE A 64 5.43 -2.17 13.71
CA PHE A 64 6.49 -1.45 14.40
C PHE A 64 6.24 0.05 14.22
N TYR A 65 5.90 0.72 15.31
CA TYR A 65 5.52 2.13 15.29
C TYR A 65 5.77 2.76 16.66
N HIS A 66 6.07 4.06 16.67
CA HIS A 66 6.42 4.79 17.89
C HIS A 66 7.54 4.11 18.72
N GLY A 67 8.46 3.40 18.06
CA GLY A 67 9.54 2.62 18.67
C GLY A 67 9.08 1.46 19.56
N MET A 68 7.86 0.97 19.35
CA MET A 68 7.29 -0.21 20.00
C MET A 68 6.77 -1.16 18.93
N THR A 69 6.40 -2.38 19.33
CA THR A 69 5.83 -3.37 18.42
C THR A 69 4.63 -4.09 19.02
N VAL A 70 3.72 -4.57 18.17
CA VAL A 70 2.61 -5.47 18.54
C VAL A 70 2.94 -6.96 18.37
N PHE A 71 4.23 -7.27 18.21
CA PHE A 71 4.83 -8.60 18.20
C PHE A 71 5.75 -8.81 19.41
N LYS A 72 5.63 -9.92 20.15
CA LYS A 72 6.45 -10.18 21.33
C LYS A 72 7.87 -10.63 20.92
N THR A 73 8.83 -9.74 21.14
CA THR A 73 10.27 -10.00 21.03
C THR A 73 11.01 -9.44 22.24
N ASN A 74 12.25 -9.88 22.45
CA ASN A 74 13.16 -9.29 23.42
C ASN A 74 13.95 -8.07 22.86
N ARG A 75 13.81 -7.75 21.56
CA ARG A 75 14.55 -6.66 20.90
C ARG A 75 13.87 -5.30 21.04
N VAL A 76 12.57 -5.27 20.82
CA VAL A 76 11.74 -4.05 20.80
C VAL A 76 10.71 -4.16 21.90
N GLN A 77 10.40 -3.03 22.54
CA GLN A 77 9.38 -2.99 23.57
C GLN A 77 8.00 -3.35 22.98
N TYR A 78 7.29 -4.27 23.63
CA TYR A 78 5.90 -4.54 23.30
C TYR A 78 5.04 -3.31 23.60
N TYR A 79 4.00 -3.09 22.77
CA TYR A 79 3.11 -1.96 22.95
C TYR A 79 2.38 -2.07 24.29
N LYS A 80 2.62 -1.12 25.20
CA LYS A 80 2.13 -1.20 26.59
C LYS A 80 0.62 -1.43 26.67
N GLY A 81 -0.12 -0.74 25.80
CA GLY A 81 -1.58 -0.84 25.72
C GLY A 81 -2.09 -2.20 25.23
N PHE A 82 -1.22 -3.12 24.80
CA PHE A 82 -1.59 -4.49 24.39
C PHE A 82 -1.17 -5.54 25.43
N GLU A 83 -0.38 -5.18 26.45
CA GLU A 83 0.10 -6.13 27.47
C GLU A 83 -1.06 -6.79 28.23
N GLN A 84 -2.17 -6.06 28.43
CA GLN A 84 -3.35 -6.56 29.12
C GLN A 84 -4.33 -7.34 28.23
N PHE A 85 -4.17 -7.32 26.91
CA PHE A 85 -5.07 -7.99 25.99
C PHE A 85 -4.70 -9.46 25.82
N GLN A 86 -5.70 -10.30 25.54
CA GLN A 86 -5.55 -11.75 25.43
C GLN A 86 -6.20 -12.23 24.13
N TYR A 87 -5.46 -13.05 23.38
CA TYR A 87 -5.85 -13.52 22.05
C TYR A 87 -5.95 -15.05 22.00
N GLY A 88 -6.50 -15.66 23.05
CA GLY A 88 -6.56 -17.12 23.15
C GLY A 88 -5.16 -17.73 23.26
N ASP A 89 -4.86 -18.71 22.40
CA ASP A 89 -3.57 -19.42 22.40
C ASP A 89 -2.46 -18.66 21.65
N TYR A 90 -2.79 -17.55 20.97
CA TYR A 90 -1.79 -16.75 20.28
C TYR A 90 -0.93 -15.95 21.27
N PRO A 91 0.39 -15.89 21.05
CA PRO A 91 1.30 -15.23 21.99
C PRO A 91 1.12 -13.71 22.04
N ASP A 92 0.70 -13.10 20.94
CA ASP A 92 0.54 -11.66 20.79
C ASP A 92 -0.48 -11.28 19.69
N TYR A 93 -0.76 -9.98 19.58
CA TYR A 93 -1.69 -9.42 18.62
C TYR A 93 -1.28 -9.67 17.16
N LEU A 94 -0.01 -9.45 16.77
CA LEU A 94 0.42 -9.67 15.38
C LEU A 94 0.16 -11.12 14.95
N THR A 95 0.55 -12.08 15.80
CA THR A 95 0.40 -13.51 15.52
C THR A 95 -1.08 -13.88 15.41
N ALA A 96 -1.93 -13.36 16.30
CA ALA A 96 -3.37 -13.57 16.24
C ALA A 96 -3.98 -12.97 14.96
N PHE A 97 -3.65 -11.72 14.64
CA PHE A 97 -4.19 -11.02 13.48
C PHE A 97 -3.81 -11.72 12.17
N ALA A 98 -2.53 -12.00 11.97
CA ALA A 98 -2.06 -12.65 10.74
C ALA A 98 -2.64 -14.07 10.58
N SER A 99 -2.74 -14.84 11.67
CA SER A 99 -3.30 -16.20 11.62
C SER A 99 -4.80 -16.24 11.36
N GLU A 100 -5.58 -15.31 11.93
CA GLU A 100 -7.02 -15.24 11.68
C GLU A 100 -7.35 -14.60 10.32
N ALA A 101 -6.48 -13.73 9.81
CA ALA A 101 -6.60 -13.13 8.48
C ALA A 101 -6.38 -14.16 7.37
N GLU A 102 -5.37 -15.04 7.53
CA GLU A 102 -5.08 -16.12 6.57
C GLU A 102 -6.29 -17.03 6.35
N LYS A 103 -7.05 -17.35 7.41
CA LYS A 103 -8.31 -18.15 7.33
C LYS A 103 -9.42 -17.49 6.49
N ARG A 104 -9.30 -16.20 6.20
CA ARG A 104 -10.25 -15.41 5.41
C ARG A 104 -9.69 -15.07 4.03
N GLY A 105 -8.54 -15.61 3.65
CA GLY A 105 -7.83 -15.25 2.42
C GLY A 105 -7.32 -13.81 2.41
N ILE A 106 -7.09 -13.22 3.59
CA ILE A 106 -6.52 -11.87 3.73
C ILE A 106 -5.02 -12.00 4.00
N GLU A 107 -4.21 -11.55 3.05
CA GLU A 107 -2.76 -11.52 3.22
C GLU A 107 -2.34 -10.37 4.16
N VAL A 108 -1.41 -10.63 5.08
CA VAL A 108 -0.92 -9.61 6.03
C VAL A 108 0.53 -9.30 5.76
N HIS A 109 0.85 -8.02 5.52
CA HIS A 109 2.22 -7.52 5.60
C HIS A 109 2.38 -6.70 6.87
N ALA A 110 3.52 -6.87 7.56
CA ALA A 110 3.86 -6.04 8.70
C ALA A 110 4.28 -4.66 8.19
N TRP A 111 3.45 -3.65 8.47
CA TRP A 111 3.75 -2.25 8.21
C TRP A 111 4.66 -1.71 9.31
N VAL A 112 5.87 -1.29 8.92
CA VAL A 112 6.93 -0.89 9.84
C VAL A 112 7.34 0.55 9.58
N GLN A 113 7.40 1.36 10.64
CA GLN A 113 7.97 2.71 10.62
C GLN A 113 9.48 2.59 10.85
N ASP A 114 10.28 2.54 9.79
CA ASP A 114 11.70 2.15 9.87
C ASP A 114 12.52 3.03 10.83
N PHE A 115 12.73 4.30 10.47
CA PHE A 115 13.56 5.20 11.26
C PHE A 115 12.74 6.08 12.20
N TYR A 116 11.43 6.25 11.96
CA TYR A 116 10.58 7.09 12.80
C TYR A 116 10.10 6.33 14.04
N ILE A 117 10.30 6.92 15.22
CA ILE A 117 9.98 6.29 16.51
C ILE A 117 9.00 7.10 17.37
N GLY A 118 8.24 8.00 16.76
CA GLY A 118 7.20 8.77 17.45
C GLY A 118 7.66 10.13 17.98
N VAL A 119 6.97 10.60 19.03
CA VAL A 119 7.15 11.94 19.63
C VAL A 119 7.40 11.90 21.14
N SER A 120 7.48 10.72 21.75
CA SER A 120 7.58 10.59 23.20
C SER A 120 9.03 10.44 23.66
N ASP A 121 9.44 11.23 24.67
CA ASP A 121 10.73 11.03 25.35
C ASP A 121 10.72 9.79 26.25
N GLU A 122 9.54 9.23 26.52
CA GLU A 122 9.41 7.99 27.28
C GLU A 122 9.81 6.74 26.48
N ASN A 123 10.08 6.91 25.18
CA ASN A 123 10.51 5.87 24.25
C ASN A 123 11.85 5.24 24.67
N ASN A 124 11.96 3.91 24.58
CA ASN A 124 13.15 3.17 24.99
C ASN A 124 14.40 3.52 24.18
N PHE A 125 14.28 3.81 22.87
CA PHE A 125 15.41 4.25 22.06
C PHE A 125 15.95 5.60 22.56
N VAL A 126 15.07 6.52 22.94
CA VAL A 126 15.48 7.84 23.48
C VAL A 126 16.20 7.68 24.82
N LYS A 127 15.71 6.81 25.69
CA LYS A 127 16.28 6.62 27.04
C LYS A 127 17.59 5.85 27.05
N TYR A 128 17.67 4.78 26.26
CA TYR A 128 18.76 3.80 26.36
C TYR A 128 19.75 3.90 25.20
N TYR A 129 19.38 4.53 24.09
CA TYR A 129 20.21 4.67 22.89
C TYR A 129 20.21 6.12 22.35
N PRO A 130 20.53 7.15 23.17
CA PRO A 130 20.51 8.54 22.71
C PRO A 130 21.47 8.81 21.53
N ASP A 131 22.57 8.06 21.43
CA ASP A 131 23.55 8.16 20.33
C ASP A 131 23.03 7.57 19.00
N TRP A 132 21.90 6.87 19.03
CA TRP A 132 21.22 6.38 17.82
C TRP A 132 20.28 7.42 17.22
N LEU A 133 19.99 8.53 17.92
CA LEU A 133 19.03 9.52 17.46
C LEU A 133 19.60 10.42 16.37
N LEU A 134 18.76 10.71 15.38
CA LEU A 134 19.07 11.64 14.30
C LEU A 134 19.20 13.07 14.83
N THR A 135 20.27 13.77 14.46
CA THR A 135 20.47 15.18 14.82
C THR A 135 19.97 16.12 13.73
N ALA A 136 19.07 17.03 14.08
CA ALA A 136 18.58 18.13 13.25
C ALA A 136 19.61 19.27 13.15
N GLN A 137 19.46 20.17 12.18
CA GLN A 137 20.37 21.30 11.97
C GLN A 137 20.52 22.21 13.20
N ASN A 138 19.49 22.31 14.04
CA ASN A 138 19.54 23.08 15.29
C ASN A 138 20.33 22.40 16.42
N GLY A 139 20.85 21.19 16.20
CA GLY A 139 21.60 20.39 17.17
C GLY A 139 20.76 19.52 18.09
N GLY A 140 19.43 19.59 18.01
CA GLY A 140 18.52 18.71 18.75
C GLY A 140 18.15 17.44 17.98
N TYR A 141 17.54 16.47 18.67
CA TYR A 141 17.00 15.26 18.03
C TYR A 141 15.53 15.38 17.61
N ARG A 142 14.89 16.50 17.97
CA ARG A 142 13.51 16.83 17.59
C ARG A 142 13.50 17.50 16.23
N GLN A 143 12.74 16.91 15.31
CA GLN A 143 12.60 17.40 13.96
C GLN A 143 11.50 18.47 13.88
N THR A 144 11.61 19.38 12.89
CA THR A 144 10.54 20.35 12.62
C THR A 144 9.31 19.68 12.02
N GLU A 145 9.49 18.56 11.32
CA GLU A 145 8.38 17.68 10.94
C GLU A 145 7.65 17.19 12.19
N GLY A 146 6.32 17.32 12.22
CA GLY A 146 5.50 16.92 13.36
C GLY A 146 5.54 17.87 14.56
N LYS A 147 6.01 19.11 14.39
CA LYS A 147 6.18 20.09 15.48
C LYS A 147 4.89 20.39 16.25
N GLU A 148 3.73 20.31 15.60
CA GLU A 148 2.41 20.42 16.22
C GLU A 148 2.15 19.32 17.28
N SER A 149 2.85 18.20 17.17
CA SER A 149 2.79 17.05 18.09
C SER A 149 4.06 16.93 18.97
N GLY A 150 4.88 17.99 19.05
CA GLY A 150 6.12 18.00 19.83
C GLY A 150 7.40 17.70 19.02
N GLY A 151 7.28 17.51 17.70
CA GLY A 151 8.39 17.24 16.78
C GLY A 151 8.75 15.76 16.74
N TYR A 152 8.80 15.20 15.54
CA TYR A 152 9.13 13.78 15.34
C TYR A 152 10.54 13.46 15.84
N ILE A 153 10.72 12.20 16.23
CA ILE A 153 12.00 11.61 16.62
C ILE A 153 12.32 10.50 15.63
N PHE A 154 13.55 10.53 15.10
CA PHE A 154 14.06 9.52 14.19
C PHE A 154 15.33 8.89 14.75
N LEU A 155 15.52 7.60 14.51
CA LEU A 155 16.81 6.94 14.53
C LEU A 155 17.63 7.41 13.32
N ASP A 156 18.96 7.50 13.45
CA ASP A 156 19.83 7.96 12.37
C ASP A 156 20.11 6.85 11.36
N PRO A 157 19.68 6.97 10.08
CA PRO A 157 19.99 5.99 9.05
C PRO A 157 21.48 5.80 8.82
N ALA A 158 22.33 6.81 9.10
CA ALA A 158 23.77 6.71 8.91
C ALA A 158 24.46 5.80 9.95
N ASN A 159 23.78 5.53 11.08
CA ASN A 159 24.28 4.63 12.11
C ASN A 159 24.10 3.16 11.68
N ALA A 160 25.22 2.44 11.53
CA ALA A 160 25.20 1.04 11.09
C ALA A 160 24.57 0.09 12.13
N GLU A 161 24.66 0.40 13.43
CA GLU A 161 24.03 -0.41 14.48
C GLU A 161 22.51 -0.31 14.42
N VAL A 162 21.96 0.88 14.13
CA VAL A 162 20.53 1.10 13.91
C VAL A 162 20.05 0.24 12.74
N ARG A 163 20.74 0.31 11.60
CA ARG A 163 20.37 -0.48 10.41
C ARG A 163 20.41 -1.98 10.69
N GLN A 164 21.47 -2.47 11.34
CA GLN A 164 21.58 -3.89 11.68
C GLN A 164 20.51 -4.33 12.68
N PHE A 165 20.19 -3.49 13.67
CA PHE A 165 19.14 -3.77 14.65
C PHE A 165 17.77 -3.95 13.97
N LEU A 166 17.42 -3.07 13.02
CA LEU A 166 16.15 -3.16 12.29
C LEU A 166 16.10 -4.42 11.40
N VAL A 167 17.17 -4.72 10.66
CA VAL A 167 17.26 -5.95 9.84
C VAL A 167 17.09 -7.20 10.70
N ASP A 168 17.79 -7.27 11.85
CA ASP A 168 17.67 -8.38 12.78
C ASP A 168 16.24 -8.53 13.35
N PHE A 169 15.59 -7.41 13.65
CA PHE A 169 14.22 -7.40 14.15
C PHE A 169 13.23 -7.87 13.08
N TYR A 170 13.39 -7.42 11.83
CA TYR A 170 12.55 -7.84 10.71
C TYR A 170 12.73 -9.33 10.38
N ASP A 171 13.97 -9.82 10.41
CA ASP A 171 14.29 -11.25 10.24
C ASP A 171 13.62 -12.10 11.34
N GLU A 172 13.73 -11.67 12.61
CA GLU A 172 13.09 -12.35 13.73
C GLU A 172 11.55 -12.37 13.59
N LEU A 173 10.95 -11.25 13.18
CA LEU A 173 9.51 -11.12 12.98
C LEU A 173 9.00 -12.10 11.92
N LEU A 174 9.60 -12.10 10.73
CA LEU A 174 9.21 -13.01 9.64
C LEU A 174 9.46 -14.48 10.00
N THR A 175 10.54 -14.77 10.74
CA THR A 175 10.83 -16.13 11.21
C THR A 175 9.79 -16.64 12.20
N LYS A 176 9.33 -15.79 13.12
CA LYS A 176 8.44 -16.21 14.22
C LYS A 176 6.96 -16.11 13.88
N VAL A 177 6.58 -15.33 12.87
CA VAL A 177 5.20 -15.17 12.42
C VAL A 177 5.11 -15.43 10.90
N PRO A 178 5.23 -16.68 10.44
CA PRO A 178 5.24 -17.03 9.00
C PRO A 178 3.92 -16.75 8.27
N GLN A 179 2.85 -16.41 9.00
CA GLN A 179 1.59 -15.91 8.45
C GLN A 179 1.72 -14.46 7.95
N VAL A 180 2.72 -13.70 8.42
CA VAL A 180 3.10 -12.42 7.81
C VAL A 180 3.82 -12.72 6.50
N LYS A 181 3.18 -12.38 5.39
CA LYS A 181 3.69 -12.65 4.03
C LYS A 181 4.49 -11.50 3.43
N GLY A 182 4.76 -10.45 4.20
CA GLY A 182 5.60 -9.36 3.72
C GLY A 182 5.91 -8.29 4.75
N LEU A 183 6.80 -7.38 4.37
CA LEU A 183 7.14 -6.16 5.09
C LEU A 183 6.72 -4.96 4.24
N ASN A 184 5.94 -4.04 4.81
CA ASN A 184 5.61 -2.76 4.19
C ASN A 184 6.46 -1.65 4.84
N LEU A 185 7.50 -1.22 4.15
CA LEU A 185 8.44 -0.19 4.62
C LEU A 185 7.80 1.20 4.52
N ASP A 186 7.61 1.84 5.66
CA ASP A 186 7.17 3.22 5.78
C ASP A 186 8.17 4.01 6.62
N TYR A 187 8.22 5.32 6.45
CA TYR A 187 9.26 6.16 7.06
C TYR A 187 10.70 5.67 6.77
N ILE A 188 10.89 4.92 5.68
CA ILE A 188 12.16 4.54 5.08
C ILE A 188 12.86 5.76 4.44
N ARG A 189 13.21 6.74 5.28
CA ARG A 189 13.64 8.07 4.88
C ARG A 189 14.31 8.86 6.00
N TYR A 190 14.93 9.97 5.63
CA TYR A 190 15.17 11.07 6.55
C TYR A 190 13.87 11.89 6.75
N PRO A 191 13.76 12.67 7.85
CA PRO A 191 12.68 13.62 8.02
C PRO A 191 12.61 14.61 6.86
N VAL A 192 11.42 15.16 6.62
CA VAL A 192 11.22 16.21 5.61
C VAL A 192 12.14 17.37 5.93
N SER A 193 12.96 17.74 4.95
CA SER A 193 14.00 18.77 5.08
C SER A 193 13.89 19.82 3.99
N SER A 194 14.31 21.04 4.32
CA SER A 194 14.41 22.17 3.41
C SER A 194 15.63 23.04 3.74
N VAL A 195 15.90 24.07 2.92
CA VAL A 195 17.02 24.99 3.18
C VAL A 195 16.77 25.75 4.49
N GLY A 196 17.68 25.60 5.44
CA GLY A 196 17.56 26.22 6.78
C GLY A 196 16.79 25.37 7.80
N ASP A 197 16.32 24.19 7.40
CA ASP A 197 15.63 23.21 8.23
C ASP A 197 15.98 21.80 7.72
N ASP A 198 17.28 21.46 7.76
CA ASP A 198 17.81 20.18 7.31
C ASP A 198 18.16 19.25 8.49
N THR A 199 18.43 17.99 8.21
CA THR A 199 18.58 16.92 9.22
C THR A 199 19.75 15.97 8.90
N GLY A 200 20.08 15.06 9.82
CA GLY A 200 21.13 14.05 9.60
C GLY A 200 22.55 14.53 9.90
N PHE A 201 22.71 15.51 10.77
CA PHE A 201 24.01 16.07 11.15
C PHE A 201 24.63 15.39 12.38
N THR A 202 24.45 14.06 12.52
CA THR A 202 25.15 13.31 13.56
C THR A 202 26.66 13.34 13.31
N ALA A 203 27.45 13.18 14.37
CA ALA A 203 28.91 13.11 14.24
C ALA A 203 29.34 12.00 13.28
N THR A 204 28.67 10.84 13.35
CA THR A 204 28.87 9.70 12.46
C THR A 204 28.66 10.07 10.99
N ALA A 205 27.52 10.68 10.65
CA ALA A 205 27.21 11.05 9.27
C ALA A 205 28.19 12.10 8.71
N MET A 206 28.51 13.13 9.51
CA MET A 206 29.49 14.16 9.12
C MET A 206 30.87 13.56 8.88
N GLN A 207 31.34 12.65 9.75
CA GLN A 207 32.64 11.99 9.60
C GLN A 207 32.69 11.08 8.37
N GLN A 208 31.65 10.26 8.15
CA GLN A 208 31.56 9.38 6.98
C GLN A 208 31.60 10.19 5.68
N PHE A 209 30.83 11.29 5.61
CA PHE A 209 30.82 12.16 4.44
C PHE A 209 32.15 12.88 4.23
N SER A 210 32.71 13.47 5.30
CA SER A 210 34.02 14.13 5.21
C SER A 210 35.11 13.16 4.74
N SER A 211 35.08 11.91 5.20
CA SER A 211 36.03 10.88 4.75
C SER A 211 35.86 10.56 3.27
N ARG A 212 34.62 10.41 2.80
CA ARG A 212 34.31 10.11 1.38
C ARG A 212 34.76 11.22 0.42
N TYR A 213 34.63 12.48 0.84
CA TYR A 213 34.92 13.65 0.00
C TYR A 213 36.27 14.31 0.32
N GLY A 214 37.10 13.69 1.18
CA GLY A 214 38.42 14.22 1.55
C GLY A 214 38.38 15.58 2.27
N LEU A 215 37.30 15.86 3.02
CA LEU A 215 37.15 17.11 3.75
C LEU A 215 37.91 17.05 5.07
N ASN A 216 38.69 18.11 5.35
CA ASN A 216 39.33 18.29 6.65
C ASN A 216 38.30 18.76 7.69
N LEU A 217 37.64 17.81 8.35
CA LEU A 217 36.66 18.10 9.40
C LEU A 217 37.39 18.62 10.66
N PRO A 218 37.08 19.83 11.16
CA PRO A 218 37.68 20.34 12.39
C PRO A 218 37.43 19.40 13.58
N GLN A 219 38.38 19.35 14.52
CA GLN A 219 38.12 18.70 15.80
C GLN A 219 36.94 19.39 16.50
N ASN A 220 35.99 18.62 17.03
CA ASN A 220 34.74 19.14 17.60
C ASN A 220 33.95 20.03 16.62
N CYS A 221 33.94 19.67 15.33
CA CYS A 221 33.21 20.40 14.31
C CYS A 221 31.74 20.57 14.71
N THR A 222 31.29 21.81 14.80
CA THR A 222 29.88 22.14 14.97
C THR A 222 29.13 21.93 13.66
N ILE A 223 27.80 21.73 13.74
CA ILE A 223 26.93 21.58 12.57
C ILE A 223 27.05 22.78 11.63
N ASN A 224 27.10 24.01 12.16
CA ASN A 224 27.25 25.21 11.34
C ASN A 224 28.59 25.25 10.60
N GLN A 225 29.68 24.81 11.23
CA GLN A 225 30.98 24.69 10.57
C GLN A 225 30.94 23.64 9.45
N PHE A 226 30.29 22.49 9.68
CA PHE A 226 30.11 21.48 8.65
C PHE A 226 29.29 22.01 7.47
N ILE A 227 28.18 22.70 7.73
CA ILE A 227 27.38 23.35 6.68
C ILE A 227 28.21 24.40 5.91
N SER A 228 29.03 25.19 6.60
CA SER A 228 29.98 26.10 5.92
C SER A 228 30.97 25.35 5.04
N LEU A 229 31.48 24.19 5.49
CA LEU A 229 32.36 23.34 4.67
C LEU A 229 31.64 22.82 3.43
N LEU A 230 30.42 22.28 3.56
CA LEU A 230 29.59 21.85 2.43
C LEU A 230 29.42 23.00 1.43
N ASN A 231 29.07 24.19 1.92
CA ASN A 231 28.84 25.36 1.08
C ASN A 231 30.10 25.84 0.36
N SER A 232 31.22 25.94 1.07
CA SER A 232 32.49 26.41 0.49
C SER A 232 33.07 25.46 -0.57
N ASN A 233 32.70 24.18 -0.53
CA ASN A 233 33.13 23.16 -1.50
C ASN A 233 32.05 22.82 -2.54
N ASN A 234 30.89 23.48 -2.55
CA ASN A 234 29.74 23.17 -3.41
C ASN A 234 29.23 21.70 -3.29
N LEU A 235 29.21 21.15 -2.08
CA LEU A 235 28.87 19.74 -1.81
C LEU A 235 27.45 19.54 -1.24
N GLN A 236 26.54 20.49 -1.40
CA GLN A 236 25.18 20.38 -0.86
C GLN A 236 24.37 19.27 -1.54
N ASN A 237 24.49 19.15 -2.86
CA ASN A 237 23.83 18.08 -3.62
C ASN A 237 24.46 16.72 -3.32
N ASP A 238 25.78 16.68 -3.14
CA ASP A 238 26.51 15.49 -2.69
C ASP A 238 26.08 15.04 -1.29
N TRP A 239 25.82 15.96 -0.37
CA TRP A 239 25.28 15.65 0.95
C TRP A 239 23.86 15.06 0.89
N THR A 240 23.02 15.55 -0.02
CA THR A 240 21.71 14.93 -0.32
C THR A 240 21.89 13.53 -0.89
N LYS A 241 22.75 13.37 -1.89
CA LYS A 241 23.04 12.08 -2.52
C LYS A 241 23.57 11.05 -1.53
N PHE A 242 24.53 11.43 -0.70
CA PHE A 242 25.11 10.57 0.33
C PHE A 242 24.04 10.01 1.28
N ARG A 243 23.11 10.84 1.74
CA ARG A 243 22.00 10.39 2.60
C ARG A 243 21.01 9.50 1.85
N ALA A 244 20.72 9.79 0.58
CA ALA A 244 19.85 8.95 -0.25
C ALA A 244 20.48 7.58 -0.52
N GLU A 245 21.80 7.51 -0.72
CA GLU A 245 22.55 6.27 -0.86
C GLU A 245 22.56 5.45 0.44
N ILE A 246 22.59 6.09 1.61
CA ILE A 246 22.45 5.38 2.90
C ILE A 246 21.07 4.70 3.01
N VAL A 247 19.99 5.43 2.71
CA VAL A 247 18.63 4.86 2.74
C VAL A 247 18.51 3.75 1.70
N THR A 248 19.03 3.96 0.49
CA THR A 248 19.04 2.94 -0.58
C THR A 248 19.81 1.69 -0.19
N GLY A 249 20.98 1.85 0.43
CA GLY A 249 21.76 0.72 0.94
C GLY A 249 21.03 -0.03 2.06
N PHE A 250 20.23 0.65 2.88
CA PHE A 250 19.39 -0.01 3.87
C PHE A 250 18.22 -0.78 3.22
N VAL A 251 17.55 -0.20 2.22
CA VAL A 251 16.52 -0.91 1.43
C VAL A 251 17.09 -2.17 0.80
N GLN A 252 18.28 -2.07 0.19
CA GLN A 252 19.00 -3.25 -0.34
C GLN A 252 19.29 -4.27 0.77
N GLN A 253 19.77 -3.84 1.93
CA GLN A 253 20.08 -4.76 3.04
C GLN A 253 18.83 -5.52 3.53
N VAL A 254 17.67 -4.85 3.59
CA VAL A 254 16.39 -5.49 3.92
C VAL A 254 15.94 -6.43 2.80
N PHE A 255 16.07 -6.02 1.54
CA PHE A 255 15.79 -6.86 0.38
C PHE A 255 16.64 -8.14 0.39
N ASP A 256 17.96 -8.03 0.57
CA ASP A 256 18.87 -9.17 0.63
C ASP A 256 18.46 -10.12 1.76
N MET A 257 18.14 -9.59 2.95
CA MET A 257 17.66 -10.40 4.08
C MET A 257 16.36 -11.13 3.75
N VAL A 258 15.36 -10.44 3.20
CA VAL A 258 14.07 -11.05 2.81
C VAL A 258 14.30 -12.10 1.74
N ASN A 259 15.08 -11.80 0.70
CA ASN A 259 15.30 -12.71 -0.41
C ASN A 259 16.07 -13.98 -0.01
N GLU A 260 17.10 -13.84 0.82
CA GLU A 260 17.94 -14.97 1.23
C GLU A 260 17.26 -15.87 2.27
N LYS A 261 16.47 -15.30 3.19
CA LYS A 261 15.94 -16.03 4.35
C LYS A 261 14.43 -16.28 4.29
N HIS A 262 13.69 -15.41 3.60
CA HIS A 262 12.23 -15.41 3.51
C HIS A 262 11.76 -15.23 2.05
N PRO A 263 12.22 -16.07 1.10
CA PRO A 263 12.04 -15.81 -0.34
C PRO A 263 10.58 -15.76 -0.81
N THR A 264 9.66 -16.30 -0.01
CA THR A 264 8.21 -16.23 -0.28
C THR A 264 7.57 -14.95 0.25
N ALA A 265 8.25 -14.19 1.12
CA ALA A 265 7.75 -12.92 1.63
C ALA A 265 7.98 -11.79 0.62
N MET A 266 7.05 -10.83 0.61
CA MET A 266 7.12 -9.64 -0.24
C MET A 266 7.74 -8.46 0.51
N LEU A 267 8.58 -7.69 -0.17
CA LEU A 267 9.04 -6.38 0.30
C LEU A 267 8.26 -5.29 -0.43
N SER A 268 7.39 -4.60 0.32
CA SER A 268 6.57 -3.50 -0.18
C SER A 268 6.97 -2.16 0.46
N THR A 269 6.58 -1.04 -0.14
CA THR A 269 6.94 0.30 0.37
C THR A 269 5.79 1.31 0.30
N ALA A 270 5.60 2.09 1.36
CA ALA A 270 4.79 3.31 1.34
C ALA A 270 5.66 4.51 0.95
N ILE A 271 5.37 5.12 -0.21
CA ILE A 271 6.18 6.22 -0.76
C ILE A 271 5.31 7.38 -1.22
N PHE A 272 5.88 8.58 -1.31
CA PHE A 272 5.19 9.68 -2.00
C PHE A 272 5.41 9.54 -3.52
N PRO A 273 4.44 9.96 -4.34
CA PRO A 273 4.45 9.70 -5.78
C PRO A 273 5.49 10.52 -6.58
N ASP A 274 5.98 11.64 -6.05
CA ASP A 274 6.93 12.52 -6.76
C ASP A 274 8.39 12.13 -6.47
N PHE A 275 9.04 11.51 -7.46
CA PHE A 275 10.44 11.05 -7.38
C PHE A 275 11.44 12.15 -7.02
N GLN A 276 11.28 13.36 -7.57
CA GLN A 276 12.27 14.42 -7.38
C GLN A 276 12.12 15.09 -6.02
N VAL A 277 10.88 15.33 -5.60
CA VAL A 277 10.56 15.92 -4.29
C VAL A 277 10.94 14.95 -3.18
N THR A 278 10.64 13.66 -3.31
CA THR A 278 11.02 12.64 -2.32
C THR A 278 12.53 12.51 -2.19
N TYR A 279 13.25 12.42 -3.31
CA TYR A 279 14.70 12.38 -3.30
C TYR A 279 15.30 13.60 -2.58
N ASN A 280 14.88 14.80 -2.93
CA ASN A 280 15.47 16.02 -2.37
C ASN A 280 15.08 16.26 -0.91
N THR A 281 13.81 16.04 -0.55
CA THR A 281 13.28 16.45 0.77
C THR A 281 13.32 15.33 1.81
N LYS A 282 13.33 14.07 1.39
CA LYS A 282 13.23 12.88 2.25
C LYS A 282 14.36 11.88 2.04
N LYS A 283 15.17 12.05 0.98
CA LYS A 283 16.30 11.17 0.64
C LYS A 283 15.84 9.76 0.27
N GLN A 284 14.66 9.65 -0.36
CA GLN A 284 14.17 8.40 -0.92
C GLN A 284 14.49 8.36 -2.42
N ASP A 285 15.34 7.44 -2.83
CA ASP A 285 15.72 7.25 -4.24
C ASP A 285 14.93 6.09 -4.84
N ILE A 286 13.62 6.30 -4.96
CA ILE A 286 12.66 5.29 -5.41
C ILE A 286 13.03 4.79 -6.81
N SER A 287 13.54 5.68 -7.68
CA SER A 287 13.98 5.28 -9.03
C SER A 287 15.07 4.22 -8.96
N THR A 288 16.09 4.41 -8.12
CA THR A 288 17.14 3.41 -7.91
C THR A 288 16.58 2.11 -7.33
N TRP A 289 15.61 2.17 -6.41
CA TRP A 289 15.01 0.97 -5.81
C TRP A 289 14.25 0.13 -6.83
N LEU A 290 13.49 0.78 -7.72
CA LEU A 290 12.74 0.12 -8.80
C LEU A 290 13.67 -0.38 -9.92
N GLU A 291 14.70 0.39 -10.29
CA GLU A 291 15.65 0.01 -11.35
C GLU A 291 16.54 -1.17 -10.97
N ASN A 292 16.78 -1.39 -9.67
CA ASN A 292 17.54 -2.51 -9.14
C ASN A 292 16.66 -3.63 -8.56
N ASP A 293 15.35 -3.59 -8.79
CA ASP A 293 14.43 -4.66 -8.39
C ASP A 293 14.40 -4.96 -6.87
N PHE A 294 14.76 -3.98 -6.02
CA PHE A 294 14.77 -4.17 -4.57
C PHE A 294 13.37 -4.27 -3.95
N ILE A 295 12.34 -3.78 -4.63
CA ILE A 295 10.97 -3.72 -4.13
C ILE A 295 10.06 -4.60 -4.98
N ASP A 296 9.27 -5.46 -4.33
CA ASP A 296 8.27 -6.31 -5.00
C ASP A 296 6.99 -5.51 -5.32
N ILE A 297 6.56 -4.67 -4.37
CA ILE A 297 5.32 -3.90 -4.45
C ILE A 297 5.57 -2.45 -4.03
N VAL A 298 5.34 -1.50 -4.93
CA VAL A 298 5.34 -0.08 -4.60
C VAL A 298 3.93 0.39 -4.27
N THR A 299 3.79 1.23 -3.24
CA THR A 299 2.51 1.78 -2.82
C THR A 299 2.57 3.32 -2.77
N PRO A 300 2.38 4.01 -3.92
CA PRO A 300 2.38 5.47 -3.95
C PRO A 300 1.18 6.05 -3.20
N MET A 301 1.46 6.88 -2.19
CA MET A 301 0.49 7.64 -1.42
C MET A 301 -0.02 8.85 -2.22
N VAL A 302 -0.85 8.58 -3.23
CA VAL A 302 -1.51 9.61 -4.08
C VAL A 302 -2.74 10.16 -3.37
N TYR A 303 -2.50 10.78 -2.22
CA TYR A 303 -3.53 11.34 -1.34
C TYR A 303 -4.04 12.69 -1.89
N TYR A 304 -4.59 12.64 -3.10
CA TYR A 304 -5.11 13.80 -3.82
C TYR A 304 -6.62 13.90 -3.69
N TYR A 305 -7.17 15.04 -4.09
CA TYR A 305 -8.62 15.27 -4.04
C TYR A 305 -9.30 14.72 -5.29
N GLU A 306 -8.75 14.95 -6.47
CA GLU A 306 -9.46 14.64 -7.72
C GLU A 306 -8.93 13.34 -8.34
N ALA A 307 -9.82 12.45 -8.78
CA ALA A 307 -9.49 11.24 -9.52
C ALA A 307 -8.55 11.48 -10.72
N SER A 308 -8.66 12.62 -11.41
CA SER A 308 -7.74 12.97 -12.51
C SER A 308 -6.28 13.17 -12.06
N GLN A 309 -6.06 13.68 -10.85
CA GLN A 309 -4.72 13.85 -10.27
C GLN A 309 -4.15 12.50 -9.84
N VAL A 310 -5.00 11.63 -9.29
CA VAL A 310 -4.66 10.22 -8.99
C VAL A 310 -4.20 9.52 -10.27
N GLN A 311 -5.01 9.57 -11.34
CA GLN A 311 -4.66 8.93 -12.62
C GLN A 311 -3.31 9.41 -13.16
N SER A 312 -3.05 10.72 -13.13
CA SER A 312 -1.80 11.29 -13.64
C SER A 312 -0.60 10.77 -12.85
N ALA A 313 -0.64 10.85 -11.52
CA ALA A 313 0.50 10.44 -10.70
C ALA A 313 0.74 8.93 -10.71
N VAL A 314 -0.33 8.12 -10.80
CA VAL A 314 -0.21 6.68 -10.97
C VAL A 314 0.39 6.37 -12.35
N SER A 315 -0.02 7.06 -13.41
CA SER A 315 0.56 6.87 -14.75
C SER A 315 2.07 7.11 -14.74
N ASP A 316 2.53 8.20 -14.10
CA ASP A 316 3.95 8.50 -13.96
C ASP A 316 4.72 7.42 -13.17
N MET A 317 4.11 6.85 -12.13
CA MET A 317 4.68 5.73 -11.37
C MET A 317 4.77 4.46 -12.21
N MET A 318 3.72 4.16 -12.99
CA MET A 318 3.64 2.97 -13.83
C MET A 318 4.70 2.93 -14.94
N GLU A 319 5.17 4.09 -15.43
CA GLU A 319 6.30 4.15 -16.37
C GLU A 319 7.60 3.56 -15.80
N LYS A 320 7.73 3.54 -14.46
CA LYS A 320 8.89 2.99 -13.73
C LYS A 320 8.65 1.57 -13.21
N CYS A 321 7.39 1.14 -13.04
CA CYS A 321 7.02 -0.15 -12.46
C CYS A 321 6.97 -1.29 -13.49
N LYS A 322 8.12 -1.62 -14.08
CA LYS A 322 8.24 -2.71 -15.08
C LYS A 322 8.30 -4.10 -14.46
N ASN A 323 9.05 -4.26 -13.38
CA ASN A 323 9.25 -5.51 -12.66
C ASN A 323 8.89 -5.36 -11.17
N CYS A 324 7.84 -4.58 -10.91
CA CYS A 324 7.32 -4.27 -9.58
C CYS A 324 5.81 -4.05 -9.71
N PHE A 325 5.04 -4.60 -8.76
CA PHE A 325 3.61 -4.36 -8.68
C PHE A 325 3.35 -2.96 -8.11
N CYS A 326 2.31 -2.28 -8.60
CA CYS A 326 1.95 -0.95 -8.11
C CYS A 326 0.54 -0.98 -7.50
N TYR A 327 0.44 -0.81 -6.19
CA TYR A 327 -0.84 -0.70 -5.49
C TYR A 327 -1.09 0.73 -5.07
N THR A 328 -2.12 1.37 -5.60
CA THR A 328 -2.31 2.81 -5.39
C THR A 328 -2.80 3.11 -3.98
N GLY A 329 -2.04 3.89 -3.21
CA GLY A 329 -2.45 4.39 -1.90
C GLY A 329 -3.45 5.53 -2.01
N LEU A 330 -4.68 5.34 -1.53
CA LEU A 330 -5.78 6.32 -1.61
C LEU A 330 -6.20 6.84 -0.22
N TYR A 331 -6.63 8.11 -0.16
CA TYR A 331 -6.99 8.79 1.10
C TYR A 331 -8.30 9.57 1.08
N ALA A 332 -9.18 9.26 0.12
CA ALA A 332 -10.49 9.90 -0.01
C ALA A 332 -11.29 9.91 1.31
N THR A 333 -11.15 8.84 2.12
CA THR A 333 -11.90 8.64 3.35
C THR A 333 -11.49 9.57 4.49
N TYR A 334 -10.22 9.97 4.56
CA TYR A 334 -9.75 10.94 5.55
C TYR A 334 -10.06 12.38 5.15
N HIS A 335 -10.04 12.68 3.86
CA HIS A 335 -10.49 13.96 3.32
C HIS A 335 -12.03 14.12 3.37
N ASN A 336 -12.76 13.12 3.86
CA ASN A 336 -14.22 13.05 3.90
C ASN A 336 -14.85 13.30 2.52
N GLN A 337 -14.26 12.75 1.46
CA GLN A 337 -14.79 12.86 0.10
C GLN A 337 -16.02 11.96 -0.07
N SER A 338 -16.80 12.13 -1.14
CA SER A 338 -17.95 11.25 -1.34
C SER A 338 -17.51 9.81 -1.63
N GLN A 339 -18.39 8.84 -1.38
CA GLN A 339 -18.22 7.46 -1.83
C GLN A 339 -18.03 7.38 -3.35
N GLU A 340 -18.74 8.23 -4.10
CA GLU A 340 -18.59 8.35 -5.55
C GLU A 340 -17.17 8.77 -5.95
N GLU A 341 -16.56 9.69 -5.20
CA GLU A 341 -15.18 10.12 -5.46
C GLU A 341 -14.17 9.03 -5.10
N LEU A 342 -14.38 8.29 -4.01
CA LEU A 342 -13.55 7.11 -3.70
C LEU A 342 -13.58 6.10 -4.87
N LEU A 343 -14.76 5.75 -5.37
CA LEU A 343 -14.89 4.87 -6.53
C LEU A 343 -14.25 5.46 -7.79
N ALA A 344 -14.38 6.77 -8.01
CA ALA A 344 -13.74 7.45 -9.13
C ALA A 344 -12.21 7.39 -9.04
N GLN A 345 -11.63 7.53 -7.86
CA GLN A 345 -10.19 7.43 -7.62
C GLN A 345 -9.67 5.99 -7.78
N ILE A 346 -10.43 4.98 -7.33
CA ILE A 346 -10.11 3.57 -7.59
C ILE A 346 -10.09 3.31 -9.10
N ASN A 347 -11.15 3.69 -9.82
CA ASN A 347 -11.21 3.52 -11.27
C ASN A 347 -10.11 4.31 -12.01
N ALA A 348 -9.77 5.51 -11.54
CA ALA A 348 -8.65 6.28 -12.09
C ALA A 348 -7.31 5.57 -11.93
N SER A 349 -7.11 4.87 -10.83
CA SER A 349 -5.93 4.04 -10.58
C SER A 349 -5.87 2.86 -11.55
N ASP A 350 -6.99 2.18 -11.76
CA ASP A 350 -7.09 1.05 -12.69
C ASP A 350 -6.85 1.50 -14.14
N VAL A 351 -7.42 2.63 -14.55
CA VAL A 351 -7.21 3.21 -15.89
C VAL A 351 -5.74 3.59 -16.12
N ALA A 352 -5.02 4.01 -15.07
CA ALA A 352 -3.59 4.28 -15.14
C ALA A 352 -2.74 3.00 -15.18
N GLY A 353 -3.34 1.83 -14.97
CA GLY A 353 -2.69 0.52 -15.05
C GLY A 353 -2.18 -0.02 -13.72
N ALA A 354 -2.57 0.56 -12.58
CA ALA A 354 -2.22 -0.01 -11.27
C ALA A 354 -2.75 -1.44 -11.11
N ASP A 355 -2.03 -2.23 -10.34
CA ASP A 355 -2.35 -3.65 -10.08
C ASP A 355 -3.37 -3.79 -8.92
N GLY A 356 -3.73 -2.68 -8.27
CA GLY A 356 -4.74 -2.60 -7.23
C GLY A 356 -4.68 -1.28 -6.45
N PHE A 357 -5.38 -1.22 -5.32
CA PHE A 357 -5.38 -0.07 -4.41
C PHE A 357 -5.13 -0.50 -2.96
N VAL A 358 -4.72 0.47 -2.14
CA VAL A 358 -4.64 0.35 -0.68
C VAL A 358 -5.27 1.59 -0.05
N LEU A 359 -6.25 1.39 0.83
CA LEU A 359 -6.94 2.49 1.50
C LEU A 359 -6.20 2.90 2.77
N PHE A 360 -5.89 4.19 2.90
CA PHE A 360 -5.47 4.78 4.15
C PHE A 360 -6.69 5.54 4.74
N ASP A 361 -7.13 5.29 5.97
CA ASP A 361 -6.85 4.15 6.82
C ASP A 361 -8.14 3.33 7.08
N SER A 362 -7.98 2.20 7.74
CA SER A 362 -9.12 1.35 8.14
C SER A 362 -10.12 2.05 9.06
N ALA A 363 -9.67 2.98 9.91
CA ALA A 363 -10.52 3.62 10.92
C ALA A 363 -11.58 4.50 10.24
N LYS A 364 -11.15 5.34 9.29
CA LYS A 364 -12.03 6.20 8.50
C LYS A 364 -12.85 5.43 7.48
N THR A 365 -12.30 4.33 6.95
CA THR A 365 -12.96 3.55 5.91
C THR A 365 -14.06 2.65 6.47
N PHE A 366 -13.80 1.94 7.57
CA PHE A 366 -14.70 0.87 8.04
C PHE A 366 -15.45 1.17 9.34
N PHE A 367 -14.96 2.08 10.19
CA PHE A 367 -15.48 2.21 11.57
C PHE A 367 -16.04 3.58 11.92
N GLN A 368 -15.85 4.59 11.08
CA GLN A 368 -16.31 5.96 11.35
C GLN A 368 -17.26 6.52 10.29
N ASN A 369 -17.24 5.97 9.07
CA ASN A 369 -18.03 6.44 7.92
C ASN A 369 -18.66 5.25 7.20
N ASP A 370 -19.45 5.54 6.17
CA ASP A 370 -20.22 4.58 5.38
C ASP A 370 -19.46 4.00 4.16
N TYR A 371 -18.14 4.20 4.06
CA TYR A 371 -17.38 3.66 2.92
C TYR A 371 -17.35 2.13 2.87
N SER A 372 -17.51 1.46 4.02
CA SER A 372 -17.62 -0.01 4.06
C SER A 372 -18.76 -0.52 3.18
N ASP A 373 -19.91 0.16 3.18
CA ASP A 373 -21.10 -0.25 2.43
C ASP A 373 -20.88 -0.16 0.91
N VAL A 374 -20.21 0.90 0.46
CA VAL A 374 -19.88 1.06 -0.96
C VAL A 374 -18.84 0.03 -1.40
N LEU A 375 -17.86 -0.29 -0.55
CA LEU A 375 -16.87 -1.33 -0.86
C LEU A 375 -17.53 -2.71 -0.93
N GLN A 376 -18.34 -3.08 0.07
CA GLN A 376 -19.10 -4.33 0.08
C GLN A 376 -19.99 -4.46 -1.15
N SER A 377 -20.69 -3.39 -1.53
CA SER A 377 -21.58 -3.41 -2.71
C SER A 377 -20.85 -3.59 -4.04
N ASN A 378 -19.59 -3.15 -4.15
CA ASN A 378 -18.82 -3.20 -5.39
C ASN A 378 -17.84 -4.39 -5.44
N PHE A 379 -17.38 -4.89 -4.29
CA PHE A 379 -16.28 -5.85 -4.20
C PHE A 379 -16.59 -7.08 -3.33
N GLY A 380 -17.53 -6.99 -2.39
CA GLY A 380 -17.76 -8.02 -1.36
C GLY A 380 -18.29 -9.35 -1.88
N SER A 381 -18.91 -9.37 -3.07
CA SER A 381 -19.40 -10.59 -3.71
C SER A 381 -18.40 -11.25 -4.68
N VAL A 382 -17.25 -10.61 -4.91
CA VAL A 382 -16.28 -11.06 -5.91
C VAL A 382 -14.95 -11.35 -5.25
N HIS A 383 -14.60 -12.63 -5.19
CA HIS A 383 -13.26 -13.05 -4.81
C HIS A 383 -12.23 -12.53 -5.84
N SER A 384 -11.10 -12.02 -5.36
CA SER A 384 -10.03 -11.50 -6.22
C SER A 384 -8.69 -12.04 -5.76
N THR A 385 -7.94 -12.60 -6.70
CA THR A 385 -6.57 -13.07 -6.48
C THR A 385 -5.63 -11.87 -6.41
N LEU A 386 -4.71 -11.87 -5.44
CA LEU A 386 -3.67 -10.85 -5.38
C LEU A 386 -2.76 -10.93 -6.61
N PRO A 387 -2.36 -9.80 -7.22
CA PRO A 387 -1.49 -9.78 -8.40
C PRO A 387 -0.18 -10.58 -8.25
N HIS A 388 0.46 -10.53 -7.08
CA HIS A 388 1.69 -11.29 -6.80
C HIS A 388 1.44 -12.77 -6.46
N CYS A 389 0.18 -13.17 -6.30
CA CYS A 389 -0.24 -14.55 -6.09
C CYS A 389 -0.76 -15.21 -7.37
N VAL A 390 -0.71 -14.54 -8.52
CA VAL A 390 -1.07 -15.13 -9.81
C VAL A 390 -0.17 -16.33 -10.13
N THR A 391 -0.79 -17.46 -10.46
CA THR A 391 -0.13 -18.70 -10.89
C THR A 391 -0.60 -19.15 -12.27
N ASP A 392 -0.02 -20.23 -12.77
CA ASP A 392 -0.52 -20.93 -13.96
C ASP A 392 -1.98 -21.37 -13.80
N PHE A 393 -2.40 -21.77 -12.60
CA PHE A 393 -3.79 -22.09 -12.29
C PHE A 393 -4.70 -20.87 -12.45
N THR A 394 -4.31 -19.69 -11.97
CA THR A 394 -5.07 -18.45 -12.17
C THR A 394 -5.27 -18.17 -13.66
N VAL A 395 -4.20 -18.28 -14.46
CA VAL A 395 -4.26 -18.07 -15.91
C VAL A 395 -5.22 -19.06 -16.57
N LYS A 396 -5.11 -20.35 -16.22
CA LYS A 396 -5.95 -21.42 -16.75
C LYS A 396 -7.44 -21.20 -16.44
N THR A 397 -7.73 -20.77 -15.22
CA THR A 397 -9.11 -20.48 -14.78
C THR A 397 -9.71 -19.34 -15.60
N VAL A 398 -9.00 -18.20 -15.71
CA VAL A 398 -9.48 -17.04 -16.49
C VAL A 398 -9.70 -17.39 -17.96
N LEU A 399 -8.77 -18.13 -18.58
CA LEU A 399 -8.92 -18.55 -19.99
C LEU A 399 -10.08 -19.53 -20.19
N THR A 400 -10.32 -20.41 -19.21
CA THR A 400 -11.44 -21.35 -19.25
C THR A 400 -12.78 -20.61 -19.19
N GLU A 401 -12.93 -19.64 -18.28
CA GLU A 401 -14.15 -18.84 -18.17
C GLU A 401 -14.44 -18.00 -19.43
N LEU A 402 -13.41 -17.35 -19.99
CA LEU A 402 -13.54 -16.62 -21.25
C LEU A 402 -13.96 -17.55 -22.40
N THR A 403 -13.37 -18.74 -22.47
CA THR A 403 -13.72 -19.74 -23.48
C THR A 403 -15.19 -20.18 -23.35
N GLN A 404 -15.67 -20.44 -22.13
CA GLN A 404 -17.06 -20.80 -21.88
C GLN A 404 -18.02 -19.67 -22.26
N ARG A 405 -17.70 -18.42 -21.88
CA ARG A 405 -18.49 -17.24 -22.22
C ARG A 405 -18.62 -17.04 -23.73
N PHE A 406 -17.53 -17.16 -24.47
CA PHE A 406 -17.56 -17.03 -25.93
C PHE A 406 -18.30 -18.19 -26.59
N SER A 407 -18.17 -19.40 -26.06
CA SER A 407 -18.92 -20.56 -26.55
C SER A 407 -20.43 -20.38 -26.40
N ALA A 408 -20.89 -19.90 -25.24
CA ALA A 408 -22.30 -19.58 -25.02
C ALA A 408 -22.81 -18.49 -25.98
N LEU A 409 -22.02 -17.44 -26.21
CA LEU A 409 -22.38 -16.40 -27.18
C LEU A 409 -22.45 -16.93 -28.63
N ALA A 410 -21.60 -17.90 -29.00
CA ALA A 410 -21.66 -18.54 -30.30
C ALA A 410 -22.91 -19.43 -30.46
N GLU A 411 -23.29 -20.17 -29.40
CA GLU A 411 -24.52 -20.96 -29.36
C GLU A 411 -25.78 -20.08 -29.50
N GLU A 412 -25.75 -18.88 -28.92
CA GLU A 412 -26.81 -17.88 -29.07
C GLU A 412 -26.80 -17.16 -30.43
N GLY A 413 -25.86 -17.48 -31.33
CA GLY A 413 -25.69 -16.81 -32.62
C GLY A 413 -25.19 -15.36 -32.53
N LYS A 414 -24.69 -14.95 -31.35
CA LYS A 414 -24.12 -13.63 -31.09
C LYS A 414 -22.63 -13.56 -31.41
N GLU A 415 -22.00 -14.70 -31.66
CA GLU A 415 -20.61 -14.83 -32.10
C GLU A 415 -20.42 -15.85 -33.22
N ASN A 416 -19.30 -15.73 -33.95
CA ASN A 416 -18.92 -16.69 -34.98
C ASN A 416 -18.30 -17.95 -34.35
N ALA A 417 -18.99 -19.09 -34.46
CA ALA A 417 -18.56 -20.36 -33.87
C ALA A 417 -17.16 -20.83 -34.34
N ASP A 418 -16.78 -20.59 -35.60
CA ASP A 418 -15.46 -21.01 -36.10
C ASP A 418 -14.34 -20.13 -35.52
N LYS A 419 -14.60 -18.83 -35.32
CA LYS A 419 -13.66 -17.95 -34.64
C LYS A 419 -13.51 -18.30 -33.15
N VAL A 420 -14.62 -18.64 -32.48
CA VAL A 420 -14.58 -19.08 -31.07
C VAL A 420 -13.83 -20.40 -30.90
N LYS A 421 -13.97 -21.36 -31.83
CA LYS A 421 -13.14 -22.57 -31.84
C LYS A 421 -11.64 -22.26 -31.98
N LEU A 422 -11.28 -21.20 -32.71
CA LEU A 422 -9.90 -20.77 -32.82
C LEU A 422 -9.41 -20.16 -31.49
N PHE A 423 -10.24 -19.37 -30.79
CA PHE A 423 -9.94 -18.90 -29.43
C PHE A 423 -9.68 -20.08 -28.49
N GLN A 424 -10.61 -21.05 -28.48
CA GLN A 424 -10.52 -22.23 -27.63
C GLN A 424 -9.21 -22.99 -27.84
N LYS A 425 -8.79 -23.18 -29.09
CA LYS A 425 -7.52 -23.84 -29.40
C LYS A 425 -6.31 -23.07 -28.85
N GLU A 426 -6.32 -21.74 -28.93
CA GLU A 426 -5.23 -20.92 -28.40
C GLU A 426 -5.23 -20.94 -26.87
N ALA A 427 -6.40 -20.86 -26.23
CA ALA A 427 -6.55 -21.00 -24.79
C ALA A 427 -6.06 -22.37 -24.30
N GLU A 428 -6.44 -23.47 -24.96
CA GLU A 428 -5.96 -24.83 -24.67
C GLU A 428 -4.44 -24.94 -24.82
N ALA A 429 -3.85 -24.28 -25.81
CA ALA A 429 -2.40 -24.25 -26.00
C ALA A 429 -1.67 -23.53 -24.86
N ILE A 430 -2.21 -22.39 -24.39
CA ILE A 430 -1.66 -21.68 -23.22
C ILE A 430 -1.79 -22.54 -21.96
N CYS A 431 -2.96 -23.13 -21.73
CA CYS A 431 -3.21 -24.02 -20.60
C CYS A 431 -2.33 -25.29 -20.62
N GLY A 432 -1.84 -25.69 -21.80
CA GLY A 432 -0.92 -26.80 -21.97
C GLY A 432 0.56 -26.47 -21.74
N GLY A 433 0.91 -25.20 -21.50
CA GLY A 433 2.29 -24.76 -21.28
C GLY A 433 2.95 -25.42 -20.07
N GLN A 434 4.21 -25.83 -20.23
CA GLN A 434 4.98 -26.59 -19.23
C GLN A 434 6.01 -25.73 -18.47
N SER A 435 6.18 -24.46 -18.84
CA SER A 435 7.02 -23.50 -18.13
C SER A 435 6.48 -22.08 -18.14
N ALA A 436 6.97 -21.24 -17.22
CA ALA A 436 6.49 -19.86 -17.05
C ALA A 436 6.71 -19.03 -18.31
N ASP A 437 7.85 -19.25 -18.98
CA ASP A 437 8.17 -18.60 -20.25
C ASP A 437 7.24 -19.02 -21.39
N GLU A 438 6.80 -20.28 -21.43
CA GLU A 438 5.83 -20.75 -22.43
C GLU A 438 4.46 -20.11 -22.23
N ILE A 439 3.93 -20.12 -21.00
CA ILE A 439 2.63 -19.51 -20.67
C ILE A 439 2.68 -18.00 -20.91
N LYS A 440 3.69 -17.31 -20.36
CA LYS A 440 3.90 -15.87 -20.57
C LYS A 440 4.00 -15.54 -22.05
N GLY A 441 4.84 -16.25 -22.80
CA GLY A 441 5.02 -16.00 -24.23
C GLY A 441 3.74 -16.23 -25.04
N ALA A 442 2.94 -17.24 -24.68
CA ALA A 442 1.69 -17.54 -25.35
C ALA A 442 0.58 -16.53 -24.99
N LEU A 443 0.47 -16.14 -23.72
CA LEU A 443 -0.45 -15.09 -23.27
C LEU A 443 -0.14 -13.74 -23.94
N ASN A 444 1.15 -13.38 -24.02
CA ASN A 444 1.59 -12.16 -24.72
C ASN A 444 1.14 -12.18 -26.18
N ARG A 445 1.29 -13.31 -26.87
CA ARG A 445 0.81 -13.43 -28.25
C ARG A 445 -0.70 -13.29 -28.36
N LEU A 446 -1.46 -13.91 -27.45
CA LEU A 446 -2.92 -13.81 -27.43
C LEU A 446 -3.39 -12.36 -27.26
N VAL A 447 -2.75 -11.61 -26.36
CA VAL A 447 -3.15 -10.22 -26.03
C VAL A 447 -2.66 -9.21 -27.07
N GLU A 448 -1.44 -9.35 -27.57
CA GLU A 448 -0.83 -8.41 -28.52
C GLU A 448 -1.30 -8.62 -29.96
N TYR A 449 -1.53 -9.87 -30.38
CA TYR A 449 -1.95 -10.19 -31.75
C TYR A 449 -3.48 -10.29 -31.85
N ASN A 450 -4.11 -9.12 -31.89
CA ASN A 450 -5.48 -8.80 -32.30
C ASN A 450 -6.57 -9.89 -32.03
N LEU A 451 -7.13 -9.86 -30.82
CA LEU A 451 -8.26 -10.72 -30.40
C LEU A 451 -9.51 -10.68 -31.31
N THR A 452 -9.67 -9.67 -32.16
CA THR A 452 -10.81 -9.59 -33.11
C THR A 452 -10.77 -10.66 -34.20
N GLN A 453 -9.66 -11.38 -34.32
CA GLN A 453 -9.59 -12.58 -35.14
C GLN A 453 -10.44 -13.73 -34.56
N TYR A 454 -10.65 -13.74 -33.24
CA TYR A 454 -11.33 -14.82 -32.53
C TYR A 454 -12.76 -14.50 -32.10
N VAL A 455 -13.08 -13.22 -31.88
CA VAL A 455 -14.41 -12.76 -31.44
C VAL A 455 -14.76 -11.41 -32.10
N SER A 456 -15.99 -10.94 -31.93
CA SER A 456 -16.40 -9.59 -32.34
C SER A 456 -15.56 -8.51 -31.65
N ALA A 457 -15.51 -7.31 -32.24
CA ALA A 457 -14.73 -6.19 -31.70
C ALA A 457 -15.15 -5.81 -30.26
N ASN A 458 -16.44 -5.87 -29.95
CA ASN A 458 -16.94 -5.56 -28.61
C ASN A 458 -16.48 -6.59 -27.57
N ASN A 459 -16.58 -7.88 -27.91
CA ASN A 459 -16.16 -8.94 -27.01
C ASN A 459 -14.62 -9.02 -26.90
N ALA A 460 -13.88 -8.71 -27.97
CA ALA A 460 -12.44 -8.55 -27.91
C ALA A 460 -12.04 -7.43 -26.95
N GLN A 461 -12.71 -6.27 -27.01
CA GLN A 461 -12.44 -5.17 -26.10
C GLN A 461 -12.74 -5.53 -24.64
N ALA A 462 -13.85 -6.23 -24.38
CA ALA A 462 -14.19 -6.73 -23.06
C ALA A 462 -13.15 -7.73 -22.54
N ALA A 463 -12.71 -8.66 -23.38
CA ALA A 463 -11.67 -9.63 -23.05
C ALA A 463 -10.33 -8.97 -22.72
N LEU A 464 -9.97 -7.90 -23.46
CA LEU A 464 -8.74 -7.14 -23.22
C LEU A 464 -8.75 -6.44 -21.85
N GLN A 465 -9.91 -6.08 -21.31
CA GLN A 465 -9.98 -5.52 -19.95
C GLN A 465 -9.59 -6.55 -18.88
N ILE A 466 -9.78 -7.84 -19.15
CA ILE A 466 -9.43 -8.94 -18.24
C ILE A 466 -8.01 -9.44 -18.52
N LEU A 467 -7.66 -9.66 -19.79
CA LEU A 467 -6.42 -10.31 -20.18
C LEU A 467 -5.19 -9.41 -20.05
N ARG A 468 -5.31 -8.08 -20.19
CA ARG A 468 -4.16 -7.17 -20.03
C ARG A 468 -3.66 -7.08 -18.59
N PRO A 469 -4.52 -6.87 -17.56
CA PRO A 469 -4.08 -6.96 -16.17
C PRO A 469 -3.46 -8.31 -15.85
N LEU A 470 -4.08 -9.42 -16.29
CA LEU A 470 -3.54 -10.76 -16.08
C LEU A 470 -2.16 -10.93 -16.75
N GLN A 471 -2.01 -10.50 -18.00
CA GLN A 471 -0.73 -10.53 -18.73
C GLN A 471 0.35 -9.79 -17.95
N ARG A 472 0.07 -8.56 -17.51
CA ARG A 472 1.00 -7.77 -16.71
C ARG A 472 1.37 -8.49 -15.40
N CYS A 473 0.39 -9.05 -14.70
CA CYS A 473 0.66 -9.77 -13.45
C CYS A 473 1.58 -10.98 -13.68
N VAL A 474 1.36 -11.74 -14.76
CA VAL A 474 2.24 -12.85 -15.16
C VAL A 474 3.65 -12.34 -15.49
N GLU A 475 3.78 -11.25 -16.24
CA GLU A 475 5.07 -10.67 -16.61
C GLU A 475 5.87 -10.22 -15.38
N VAL A 476 5.24 -9.43 -14.49
CA VAL A 476 5.87 -8.96 -13.25
C VAL A 476 6.20 -10.14 -12.36
N ARG A 477 5.28 -11.10 -12.18
CA ARG A 477 5.50 -12.28 -11.33
C ARG A 477 6.69 -13.10 -11.81
N CYS A 478 6.76 -13.42 -13.11
CA CYS A 478 7.89 -14.15 -13.68
C CYS A 478 9.21 -13.38 -13.50
N GLY A 479 9.19 -12.06 -13.61
CA GLY A 479 10.38 -11.23 -13.38
C GLY A 479 10.82 -11.21 -11.93
N ARG A 480 9.89 -11.15 -10.96
CA ARG A 480 10.19 -11.26 -9.52
C ARG A 480 10.74 -12.63 -9.15
N ASP A 481 10.17 -13.70 -9.69
CA ASP A 481 10.64 -15.09 -9.50
C ASP A 481 12.10 -15.23 -9.95
N ALA A 482 12.43 -14.65 -11.11
CA ALA A 482 13.80 -14.65 -11.62
C ALA A 482 14.78 -13.87 -10.72
N VAL A 483 14.36 -12.71 -10.17
CA VAL A 483 15.15 -11.92 -9.23
C VAL A 483 15.41 -12.68 -7.94
N LYS A 484 14.37 -13.37 -7.42
CA LYS A 484 14.44 -14.10 -6.15
C LYS A 484 15.07 -15.50 -6.28
N GLY A 485 15.21 -16.01 -7.51
CA GLY A 485 15.71 -17.36 -7.75
C GLY A 485 14.75 -18.46 -7.27
N VAL A 486 13.43 -18.16 -7.22
CA VAL A 486 12.37 -19.10 -6.86
C VAL A 486 11.33 -19.17 -7.96
N GLU A 487 10.86 -20.37 -8.30
CA GLU A 487 9.79 -20.57 -9.28
C GLU A 487 8.47 -20.80 -8.54
N THR A 488 7.74 -19.73 -8.28
CA THR A 488 6.48 -19.75 -7.53
C THR A 488 5.25 -19.61 -8.42
N PHE A 489 5.41 -19.15 -9.65
CA PHE A 489 4.33 -19.10 -10.64
C PHE A 489 3.69 -20.48 -10.94
N TYR A 490 4.46 -21.57 -10.84
CA TYR A 490 3.97 -22.95 -11.04
C TYR A 490 3.56 -23.67 -9.76
N THR A 491 3.94 -23.14 -8.59
CA THR A 491 3.67 -23.81 -7.32
C THR A 491 2.28 -23.43 -6.83
N SER A 492 1.25 -24.08 -7.38
CA SER A 492 0.01 -24.30 -6.63
C SER A 492 -0.50 -25.71 -6.93
N THR A 493 -0.19 -26.65 -6.04
CA THR A 493 -1.03 -27.82 -5.85
C THR A 493 -2.41 -27.33 -5.44
N SER A 494 -3.43 -27.83 -6.12
CA SER A 494 -4.82 -27.82 -5.69
C SER A 494 -4.93 -28.27 -4.23
N ASP A 495 -4.98 -27.35 -3.29
CA ASP A 495 -5.39 -27.62 -1.91
C ASP A 495 -6.01 -26.37 -1.27
N ASP A 496 -6.95 -25.76 -1.98
CA ASP A 496 -8.04 -24.98 -1.37
C ASP A 496 -9.35 -25.59 -1.87
N GLY A 497 -9.65 -26.76 -1.31
CA GLY A 497 -10.94 -27.39 -1.49
C GLY A 497 -12.05 -26.53 -0.91
N ASN A 498 -12.76 -25.84 -1.79
CA ASN A 498 -14.22 -25.67 -1.66
C ASN A 498 -14.69 -25.04 -0.33
N GLU A 499 -14.33 -23.79 -0.06
CA GLU A 499 -15.08 -22.97 0.90
C GLU A 499 -16.00 -22.01 0.13
N THR A 500 -17.21 -22.48 -0.11
CA THR A 500 -18.37 -21.61 -0.28
C THR A 500 -18.46 -20.69 0.95
N PRO A 501 -18.52 -19.36 0.80
CA PRO A 501 -18.89 -18.49 1.93
C PRO A 501 -20.26 -18.95 2.44
N PRO A 502 -20.50 -19.01 3.76
CA PRO A 502 -21.83 -19.36 4.25
C PRO A 502 -22.82 -18.32 3.73
N SER A 503 -23.73 -18.78 2.88
CA SER A 503 -24.81 -17.96 2.32
C SER A 503 -25.66 -17.40 3.46
N GLY A 504 -25.60 -16.10 3.68
CA GLY A 504 -26.55 -15.37 4.51
C GLY A 504 -27.95 -15.43 3.90
N GLY A 505 -28.79 -16.33 4.42
CA GLY A 505 -30.19 -16.47 4.09
C GLY A 505 -31.07 -16.15 5.29
N ASN A 506 -31.89 -15.12 5.17
CA ASN A 506 -32.69 -14.50 6.21
C ASN A 506 -34.11 -15.10 6.33
N SER A 507 -34.70 -14.96 7.53
CA SER A 507 -36.14 -14.86 7.86
C SER A 507 -37.01 -16.11 8.15
N GLN A 508 -37.67 -16.06 9.32
CA GLN A 508 -39.13 -16.15 9.64
C GLN A 508 -39.33 -16.83 11.01
N THR A 509 -40.09 -16.40 12.03
CA THR A 509 -40.92 -15.25 12.43
C THR A 509 -41.34 -15.49 13.92
N PRO A 510 -41.83 -14.49 14.70
CA PRO A 510 -42.09 -14.56 16.16
C PRO A 510 -43.53 -15.04 16.51
N PRO A 511 -43.87 -15.33 17.80
CA PRO A 511 -44.46 -14.30 18.71
C PRO A 511 -44.03 -14.53 20.20
N ASP A 512 -44.08 -13.60 21.15
CA ASP A 512 -45.25 -13.00 21.82
C ASP A 512 -44.76 -11.91 22.80
N ASN A 513 -45.61 -10.91 23.08
CA ASN A 513 -45.51 -9.89 24.14
C ASN A 513 -46.97 -9.49 24.49
N PRO A 514 -47.33 -8.77 25.59
CA PRO A 514 -46.56 -8.17 26.70
C PRO A 514 -47.31 -8.40 28.07
N PRO A 515 -47.40 -7.55 29.14
CA PRO A 515 -47.40 -6.05 29.30
C PRO A 515 -46.38 -5.56 30.39
N SER A 516 -46.13 -4.29 30.76
CA SER A 516 -46.73 -2.95 30.61
C SER A 516 -45.74 -1.88 31.15
N ASP A 517 -46.08 -0.62 30.88
CA ASP A 517 -45.85 0.62 31.65
C ASP A 517 -44.69 1.58 31.32
N ASP A 518 -45.16 2.69 30.70
CA ASP A 518 -45.10 4.08 31.16
C ASP A 518 -43.85 4.95 30.95
N GLY A 519 -44.09 6.02 30.18
CA GLY A 519 -43.60 7.36 30.52
C GLY A 519 -43.06 8.19 29.37
N ASN A 520 -43.91 9.06 28.80
CA ASN A 520 -43.72 10.50 28.54
C ASN A 520 -42.29 11.05 28.36
N ASP A 521 -41.96 12.04 27.53
CA ASP A 521 -42.61 12.91 26.54
C ASP A 521 -41.52 13.98 26.22
N ILE A 522 -41.75 14.83 25.21
CA ILE A 522 -41.15 16.18 25.02
C ILE A 522 -39.78 16.33 24.31
N LEU A 523 -39.89 16.63 23.00
CA LEU A 523 -39.03 17.58 22.27
C LEU A 523 -39.34 19.03 22.70
N PRO A 524 -38.38 19.96 22.62
CA PRO A 524 -38.66 21.10 21.75
C PRO A 524 -37.47 21.61 20.91
N LEU A 525 -37.89 22.26 19.83
CA LEU A 525 -37.19 23.01 18.80
C LEU A 525 -36.68 24.41 19.26
N VAL A 526 -35.75 24.93 18.45
CA VAL A 526 -35.39 26.34 18.17
C VAL A 526 -34.25 26.99 18.97
N GLY A 527 -33.23 27.43 18.22
CA GLY A 527 -32.26 28.45 18.64
C GLY A 527 -31.27 28.84 17.52
N ILE A 528 -31.73 29.60 16.53
CA ILE A 528 -30.87 30.26 15.51
C ILE A 528 -30.19 31.49 16.13
N ALA A 529 -28.87 31.63 15.97
CA ALA A 529 -28.19 32.92 15.95
C ALA A 529 -26.88 32.86 15.15
N LEU A 530 -26.87 33.60 14.02
CA LEU A 530 -25.73 33.95 13.19
C LEU A 530 -24.79 34.95 13.90
N CYS A 531 -23.46 34.84 13.67
CA CYS A 531 -22.59 35.96 13.29
C CYS A 531 -21.14 35.54 12.92
N ILE A 532 -20.83 35.62 11.61
CA ILE A 532 -19.70 36.35 10.96
C ILE A 532 -18.23 35.87 11.15
N LEU A 533 -17.70 35.29 10.06
CA LEU A 533 -16.43 35.50 9.33
C LEU A 533 -15.09 35.69 10.08
N PHE A 534 -14.15 34.77 9.82
CA PHE A 534 -12.75 35.10 9.51
C PHE A 534 -12.16 34.13 8.44
N VAL A 535 -11.75 34.72 7.31
CA VAL A 535 -10.86 34.20 6.23
C VAL A 535 -9.41 34.28 6.76
N GLY A 536 -8.40 33.44 6.48
CA GLY A 536 -8.02 32.61 5.33
C GLY A 536 -6.59 33.03 4.89
N VAL A 537 -5.60 32.14 4.99
CA VAL A 537 -4.17 32.29 4.54
C VAL A 537 -3.64 30.84 4.37
N ALA A 538 -2.89 30.38 3.36
CA ALA A 538 -2.02 30.90 2.31
C ALA A 538 -2.07 29.90 1.12
N ALA A 539 -1.68 30.14 -0.14
CA ALA A 539 -0.68 31.07 -0.65
C ALA A 539 -0.95 31.34 -2.16
N GLY A 540 -1.39 32.56 -2.47
CA GLY A 540 -1.14 33.21 -3.76
C GLY A 540 0.05 34.15 -3.59
N PHE A 541 1.27 33.60 -3.47
CA PHE A 541 2.46 34.35 -3.07
C PHE A 541 3.58 34.28 -4.10
N VAL A 542 3.33 34.73 -5.34
CA VAL A 542 4.42 35.00 -6.30
C VAL A 542 4.28 36.32 -7.08
N LEU A 543 3.11 36.97 -7.18
CA LEU A 543 2.94 38.06 -8.17
C LEU A 543 2.59 39.46 -7.65
N ALA A 544 3.21 39.95 -6.56
CA ALA A 544 3.01 41.36 -6.17
C ALA A 544 4.18 42.04 -5.41
N LYS A 545 5.41 41.52 -5.46
CA LYS A 545 6.55 42.14 -4.77
C LYS A 545 7.35 43.17 -5.60
N ALA A 546 6.78 43.67 -6.70
CA ALA A 546 7.47 44.60 -7.61
C ALA A 546 6.98 46.07 -7.57
N LEU A 547 5.91 46.43 -6.84
CA LEU A 547 5.38 47.80 -6.89
C LEU A 547 4.92 48.33 -5.52
N LYS A 548 5.87 48.80 -4.71
CA LYS A 548 5.82 50.09 -3.95
C LYS A 548 6.93 50.16 -2.90
N LYS A 549 8.16 50.36 -3.37
CA LYS A 549 9.15 51.19 -2.67
C LYS A 549 8.99 52.60 -3.21
N LYS A 550 7.95 53.33 -2.77
CA LYS A 550 7.76 54.79 -2.93
C LYS A 550 6.44 55.21 -2.25
N ARG A 551 6.51 55.43 -0.94
CA ARG A 551 6.16 56.67 -0.23
C ARG A 551 6.25 56.42 1.27
#